data_AF-A0A8H7T6S9-F1
#
_entry.id   AF-A0A8H7T6S9-F1
#
_cell.length_a   1.000
_cell.length_b   1.000
_cell.length_c   1.000
_cell.angle_alpha   90.00
_cell.angle_beta   90.00
_cell.angle_gamma   90.00
#
_symmetry.space_group_name_H-M   'P 1'
#
loop_
_entity.id
_entity.type
_entity.pdbx_description
1 polymer ?
#
loop_
_entity_poly.entity_id
_entity_poly.type
_entity_poly.pdbx_seq_one_letter_code
_entity_poly.pdbx_strand_id
1 'polypeptide(L)'
;MAAPARRIESVSTAELYDRWAETTFSSPLLTLGLQAAPSQLSPSSTPQPLTITELGCGAGRNTYKLLLPPFTPSSQIPHYPQIPISTINALDLSPAMLSLAQERCSSILSSPSSSPTTPIPSLPPPPHLKFHTFNALSPSLDPAILPLFGSADVVLSTL
;
A
#
# COMPACT_ATOMS: atom_id res chain seq x y z
N MET A 1 17.88 -39.37 18.45
CA MET A 1 17.73 -37.89 18.53
C MET A 1 16.24 -37.59 18.55
N ALA A 2 15.73 -37.03 19.65
CA ALA A 2 14.34 -36.58 19.72
C ALA A 2 14.19 -35.26 18.96
N ALA A 3 13.14 -35.12 18.14
CA ALA A 3 12.83 -33.86 17.46
C ALA A 3 12.49 -32.78 18.50
N PRO A 4 12.92 -31.52 18.29
CA PRO A 4 12.61 -30.44 19.22
C PRO A 4 11.10 -30.28 19.34
N ALA A 5 10.59 -30.26 20.59
CA ALA A 5 9.18 -30.07 20.87
C ALA A 5 8.74 -28.71 20.33
N ARG A 6 7.71 -28.72 19.47
CA ARG A 6 7.14 -27.50 18.89
C ARG A 6 6.55 -26.65 20.01
N ARG A 7 7.19 -25.53 20.32
CA ARG A 7 6.70 -24.59 21.34
C ARG A 7 5.42 -23.94 20.81
N ILE A 8 4.29 -24.24 21.45
CA ILE A 8 3.01 -23.59 21.17
C ILE A 8 2.86 -22.50 22.22
N GLU A 9 2.84 -21.24 21.78
CA GLU A 9 2.63 -20.07 22.63
C GLU A 9 1.24 -19.49 22.33
N SER A 10 0.48 -19.16 23.38
CA SER A 10 -0.70 -18.31 23.25
C SER A 10 -0.25 -16.86 23.26
N VAL A 11 -0.37 -16.20 22.11
CA VAL A 11 -0.12 -14.76 21.97
C VAL A 11 -1.43 -14.02 21.83
N SER A 12 -1.44 -12.74 22.19
CA SER A 12 -2.61 -11.90 21.93
C SER A 12 -2.83 -11.72 20.42
N THR A 13 -4.05 -11.44 19.99
CA THR A 13 -4.35 -11.15 18.58
C THR A 13 -3.52 -9.97 18.05
N ALA A 14 -3.29 -8.95 18.88
CA ALA A 14 -2.44 -7.81 18.54
C ALA A 14 -0.98 -8.23 18.32
N GLU A 15 -0.42 -9.01 19.24
CA GLU A 15 0.96 -9.51 19.14
C GLU A 15 1.14 -10.47 17.95
N LEU A 16 0.13 -11.29 17.64
CA LEU A 16 0.14 -12.13 16.45
C LEU A 16 0.15 -11.29 15.17
N TYR A 17 -0.62 -10.20 15.15
CA TYR A 17 -0.64 -9.25 14.04
C TYR A 17 0.68 -8.49 13.90
N ASP A 18 1.31 -8.08 15.01
CA ASP A 18 2.62 -7.43 15.00
C ASP A 18 3.70 -8.37 14.43
N ARG A 19 3.75 -9.62 14.92
CA ARG A 19 4.66 -10.66 14.42
C ARG A 19 4.43 -10.96 12.94
N TRP A 20 3.16 -11.00 12.51
CA TRP A 20 2.81 -11.23 11.10
C TRP A 20 3.19 -10.03 10.22
N ALA A 21 3.01 -8.80 10.70
CA ALA A 21 3.39 -7.58 9.99
C ALA A 21 4.91 -7.48 9.80
N GLU A 22 5.70 -7.87 10.80
CA GLU A 22 7.17 -7.88 10.75
C GLU A 22 7.70 -8.88 9.71
N THR A 23 7.19 -10.11 9.75
CA THR A 23 7.59 -11.18 8.81
C THR A 23 7.15 -10.88 7.37
N THR A 24 5.97 -10.31 7.18
CA THR A 24 5.43 -10.01 5.85
C THR A 24 6.15 -8.84 5.18
N PHE A 25 6.56 -7.82 5.93
CA PHE A 25 7.27 -6.67 5.37
C PHE A 25 8.70 -7.03 4.92
N SER A 26 9.40 -7.84 5.72
CA SER A 26 10.78 -8.29 5.48
C SER A 26 10.91 -9.42 4.46
N SER A 27 9.84 -10.18 4.18
CA SER A 27 9.91 -11.37 3.32
C SER A 27 9.98 -11.04 1.82
N PRO A 28 11.09 -11.34 1.11
CA PRO A 28 11.24 -11.01 -0.32
C PRO A 28 10.30 -11.78 -1.25
N LEU A 29 9.81 -12.96 -0.85
CA LEU A 29 8.96 -13.83 -1.69
C LEU A 29 7.57 -13.23 -2.00
N LEU A 30 7.01 -12.45 -1.08
CA LEU A 30 5.71 -11.78 -1.29
C LEU A 30 5.85 -10.45 -2.07
N THR A 31 7.06 -10.06 -2.49
CA THR A 31 7.31 -8.86 -3.34
C THR A 31 6.96 -9.06 -4.81
N LEU A 32 6.90 -10.31 -5.27
CA LEU A 32 6.74 -10.67 -6.68
C LEU A 32 5.43 -10.14 -7.32
N GLY A 33 4.35 -10.02 -6.55
CA GLY A 33 3.05 -9.55 -7.07
C GLY A 33 3.07 -8.12 -7.61
N LEU A 34 3.84 -7.21 -6.99
CA LEU A 34 4.00 -5.84 -7.48
C LEU A 34 5.08 -5.68 -8.54
N GLN A 35 6.07 -6.58 -8.64
CA GLN A 35 7.07 -6.48 -9.70
C GLN A 35 6.50 -6.78 -11.10
N ALA A 36 5.37 -7.50 -11.17
CA ALA A 36 4.62 -7.73 -12.41
C ALA A 36 3.61 -6.62 -12.74
N ALA A 37 3.31 -5.71 -11.80
CA ALA A 37 2.34 -4.62 -12.01
C ALA A 37 2.83 -3.52 -12.98
N PRO A 38 4.11 -3.08 -12.99
CA PRO A 38 4.59 -2.07 -13.92
C PRO A 38 4.43 -2.44 -15.40
N SER A 39 4.54 -3.73 -15.74
CA SER A 39 4.34 -4.20 -17.12
C SER A 39 2.86 -4.27 -17.53
N GLN A 40 1.93 -4.35 -16.58
CA GLN A 40 0.48 -4.27 -16.82
C GLN A 40 -0.04 -2.83 -16.78
N LEU A 41 0.60 -1.95 -16.00
CA LEU A 41 0.35 -0.51 -15.94
C LEU A 41 1.24 0.19 -16.96
N SER A 42 1.00 -0.08 -18.25
CA SER A 42 1.76 0.60 -19.30
C SER A 42 1.53 2.12 -19.20
N PRO A 43 2.58 2.95 -19.29
CA PRO A 43 2.45 4.42 -19.31
C PRO A 43 1.66 4.97 -20.51
N SER A 44 1.30 4.12 -21.47
CA SER A 44 0.76 4.52 -22.77
C SER A 44 -0.77 4.68 -22.83
N SER A 45 -1.50 4.26 -21.80
CA SER A 45 -2.97 4.13 -21.89
C SER A 45 -3.78 5.22 -21.16
N THR A 46 -3.22 6.00 -20.24
CA THR A 46 -4.00 7.02 -19.50
C THR A 46 -3.18 8.28 -19.20
N PRO A 47 -3.53 9.45 -19.78
CA PRO A 47 -2.92 10.74 -19.41
C PRO A 47 -3.36 11.26 -18.03
N GLN A 48 -4.26 10.55 -17.34
CA GLN A 48 -4.82 10.95 -16.05
C GLN A 48 -4.18 10.17 -14.88
N PRO A 49 -3.94 10.82 -13.73
CA PRO A 49 -3.48 10.15 -12.52
C PRO A 49 -4.47 9.09 -12.00
N LEU A 50 -3.98 7.87 -11.75
CA LEU A 50 -4.78 6.71 -11.37
C LEU A 50 -5.31 6.79 -9.94
N THR A 51 -6.52 6.27 -9.74
CA THR A 51 -7.08 5.90 -8.44
C THR A 51 -6.92 4.40 -8.21
N ILE A 52 -6.22 4.03 -7.14
CA ILE A 52 -5.98 2.64 -6.76
C ILE A 52 -6.82 2.30 -5.52
N THR A 53 -7.45 1.13 -5.52
CA THR A 53 -8.05 0.54 -4.32
C THR A 53 -7.35 -0.77 -4.00
N GLU A 54 -6.81 -0.90 -2.79
CA GLU A 54 -6.15 -2.12 -2.29
C GLU A 54 -7.06 -2.82 -1.28
N LEU A 55 -7.47 -4.05 -1.59
CA LEU A 55 -8.28 -4.91 -0.73
C LEU A 55 -7.38 -5.86 0.09
N GLY A 56 -7.50 -5.79 1.42
CA GLY A 56 -6.68 -6.56 2.34
C GLY A 56 -5.26 -6.03 2.42
N CYS A 57 -5.10 -4.72 2.66
CA CYS A 57 -3.78 -4.07 2.66
C CYS A 57 -2.87 -4.49 3.81
N GLY A 58 -3.43 -5.15 4.84
CA GLY A 58 -2.72 -5.52 6.07
C GLY A 58 -2.00 -4.31 6.65
N ALA A 59 -0.74 -4.51 7.05
CA ALA A 59 0.12 -3.44 7.57
C ALA A 59 0.73 -2.52 6.49
N GLY A 60 0.08 -2.40 5.32
CA GLY A 60 0.37 -1.39 4.30
C GLY A 60 1.59 -1.67 3.44
N ARG A 61 2.00 -2.92 3.25
CA ARG A 61 3.25 -3.24 2.53
C ARG A 61 3.20 -2.82 1.06
N ASN A 62 2.13 -3.16 0.35
CA ASN A 62 2.00 -2.82 -1.06
C ASN A 62 1.61 -1.36 -1.21
N THR A 63 0.74 -0.86 -0.33
CA THR A 63 0.46 0.57 -0.15
C THR A 63 1.75 1.39 -0.08
N TYR A 64 2.70 0.99 0.77
CA TYR A 64 4.01 1.62 0.91
C TYR A 64 4.82 1.60 -0.40
N LYS A 65 4.82 0.47 -1.13
CA LYS A 65 5.53 0.37 -2.42
C LYS A 65 4.93 1.27 -3.50
N LEU A 66 3.62 1.51 -3.48
CA LEU A 66 2.96 2.47 -4.37
C LEU A 66 3.35 3.92 -4.06
N LEU A 67 3.92 4.18 -2.88
CA LEU A 67 4.50 5.47 -2.49
C LEU A 67 5.98 5.60 -2.85
N LEU A 68 6.57 4.59 -3.50
CA LEU A 68 7.96 4.57 -3.94
C LEU A 68 8.07 4.61 -5.48
N PRO A 69 9.24 4.98 -6.03
CA PRO A 69 9.50 4.84 -7.46
C PRO A 69 9.26 3.42 -7.95
N PRO A 70 8.70 3.23 -9.17
CA PRO A 70 8.40 4.25 -10.18
C PRO A 70 7.02 4.94 -10.07
N PHE A 71 6.25 4.63 -9.03
CA PHE A 71 4.87 5.09 -8.86
C PHE A 71 4.78 6.51 -8.29
N THR A 72 5.79 6.93 -7.55
CA THR A 72 5.98 8.31 -7.12
C THR A 72 7.33 8.83 -7.62
N PRO A 73 7.41 10.14 -7.93
CA PRO A 73 8.65 10.74 -8.37
C PRO A 73 9.72 10.65 -7.28
N SER A 74 10.93 10.24 -7.66
CA SER A 74 12.13 10.37 -6.83
C SER A 74 13.17 11.16 -7.58
N SER A 75 13.83 12.08 -6.86
CA SER A 75 14.94 12.91 -7.33
C SER A 75 16.12 12.09 -7.87
N GLN A 76 16.18 10.78 -7.60
CA GLN A 76 17.30 9.93 -7.97
C GLN A 76 17.18 9.29 -9.37
N ILE A 77 15.99 9.25 -9.99
CA ILE A 77 15.80 8.58 -11.30
C ILE A 77 14.85 9.40 -12.21
N PRO A 78 15.34 10.50 -12.82
CA PRO A 78 14.51 11.43 -13.59
C PRO A 78 14.00 10.90 -14.95
N HIS A 79 14.50 9.76 -15.44
CA HIS A 79 14.19 9.25 -16.79
C HIS A 79 13.34 7.97 -16.81
N TYR A 80 12.83 7.51 -15.66
CA TYR A 80 11.96 6.33 -15.64
C TYR A 80 10.51 6.74 -15.92
N PRO A 81 9.76 6.01 -16.78
CA PRO A 81 8.35 6.31 -17.02
C PRO A 81 7.56 6.27 -15.70
N GLN A 82 6.92 7.39 -15.37
CA GLN A 82 6.15 7.54 -14.15
C GLN A 82 4.71 7.11 -14.39
N ILE A 83 4.14 6.38 -13.42
CA ILE A 83 2.71 6.09 -13.40
C ILE A 83 2.11 7.07 -12.39
N PRO A 84 1.44 8.15 -12.84
CA PRO A 84 0.88 9.13 -11.91
C PRO A 84 -0.25 8.46 -11.12
N ILE A 85 -0.18 8.50 -9.79
CA ILE A 85 -1.26 8.04 -8.90
C ILE A 85 -1.81 9.27 -8.18
N SER A 86 -3.13 9.49 -8.24
CA SER A 86 -3.79 10.57 -7.49
C SER A 86 -4.23 10.11 -6.10
N THR A 87 -4.80 8.91 -6.00
CA THR A 87 -5.42 8.42 -4.76
C THR A 87 -5.14 6.94 -4.57
N ILE A 88 -4.89 6.55 -3.32
CA ILE A 88 -4.80 5.15 -2.88
C ILE A 88 -5.82 4.96 -1.75
N ASN A 89 -6.80 4.10 -1.95
CA ASN A 89 -7.73 3.65 -0.91
C ASN A 89 -7.26 2.28 -0.41
N ALA A 90 -6.72 2.21 0.80
CA ALA A 90 -6.22 1.00 1.43
C ALA A 90 -7.26 0.44 2.40
N LEU A 91 -7.74 -0.77 2.14
CA LEU A 91 -8.86 -1.40 2.84
C LEU A 91 -8.37 -2.65 3.58
N ASP A 92 -8.74 -2.80 4.84
CA ASP A 92 -8.48 -4.02 5.61
C ASP A 92 -9.59 -4.27 6.63
N LEU A 93 -9.80 -5.53 7.02
CA LEU A 93 -10.77 -5.87 8.05
C LEU A 93 -10.30 -5.42 9.44
N SER A 94 -8.99 -5.41 9.68
CA SER A 94 -8.39 -5.18 10.99
C SER A 94 -8.01 -3.69 11.19
N PRO A 95 -8.67 -2.97 12.11
CA PRO A 95 -8.28 -1.59 12.44
C PRO A 95 -6.84 -1.47 12.97
N ALA A 96 -6.34 -2.52 13.63
CA ALA A 96 -4.96 -2.56 14.11
C ALA A 96 -3.97 -2.57 12.93
N MET A 97 -4.27 -3.36 11.89
CA MET A 97 -3.46 -3.38 10.66
C MET A 97 -3.47 -2.03 9.93
N LEU A 98 -4.64 -1.40 9.83
CA LEU A 98 -4.77 -0.06 9.25
C LEU A 98 -3.96 0.99 10.01
N SER A 99 -3.94 0.90 11.34
CA SER A 99 -3.14 1.81 12.19
C SER A 99 -1.64 1.69 11.88
N LEU A 100 -1.13 0.45 11.79
CA LEU A 100 0.26 0.18 11.42
C LEU A 100 0.56 0.62 9.98
N ALA A 101 -0.36 0.38 9.05
CA ALA A 101 -0.22 0.80 7.67
C ALA A 101 -0.13 2.33 7.54
N GLN A 102 -0.99 3.06 8.26
CA GLN A 102 -1.01 4.51 8.30
C GLN A 102 0.28 5.09 8.88
N GLU A 103 0.73 4.57 10.03
CA GLU A 103 2.00 4.98 10.64
C GLU A 103 3.17 4.83 9.67
N ARG A 104 3.29 3.64 9.05
CA ARG A 104 4.37 3.34 8.11
C ARG A 104 4.34 4.23 6.87
N CYS A 105 3.17 4.42 6.27
CA CYS A 105 3.04 5.24 5.07
C CYS A 105 3.25 6.73 5.36
N SER A 106 2.83 7.20 6.53
CA SER A 106 3.03 8.60 6.94
C SER A 106 4.51 8.98 7.06
N SER A 107 5.38 8.03 7.40
CA SER A 107 6.83 8.25 7.50
C SER A 107 7.48 8.62 6.16
N ILE A 108 6.98 8.07 5.05
CA ILE A 108 7.43 8.43 3.68
C ILE A 108 6.91 9.82 3.29
N LEU A 109 5.63 10.09 3.56
CA LEU A 109 4.99 11.35 3.18
C LEU A 109 5.56 12.53 3.97
N SER A 110 6.06 12.29 5.19
CA SER A 110 6.66 13.30 6.06
C SER A 110 8.18 13.42 5.91
N SER A 111 8.83 12.54 5.12
CA SER A 111 10.27 12.56 4.94
C SER A 111 10.69 13.78 4.10
N PRO A 112 11.62 14.64 4.57
CA PRO A 112 12.02 15.85 3.86
C PRO A 112 12.69 15.59 2.49
N SER A 113 13.00 14.33 2.15
CA SER A 113 13.51 13.95 0.83
C SER A 113 12.45 13.95 -0.29
N SER A 114 11.15 13.98 0.06
CA SER A 114 10.03 14.15 -0.88
C SER A 114 9.63 15.62 -1.06
N SER A 115 10.25 16.55 -0.30
CA SER A 115 10.11 17.99 -0.50
C SER A 115 11.38 18.51 -1.18
N PRO A 116 11.34 18.85 -2.48
CA PRO A 116 12.49 19.49 -3.08
C PRO A 116 12.64 20.86 -2.42
N THR A 117 13.78 21.10 -1.77
CA THR A 117 14.13 22.37 -1.08
C THR A 117 14.22 23.56 -2.04
N THR A 118 13.94 23.32 -3.32
CA THR A 118 13.57 24.29 -4.35
C THR A 118 12.35 23.71 -5.07
N PRO A 119 11.23 24.44 -5.22
CA PRO A 119 10.08 23.93 -5.95
C PRO A 119 10.51 23.73 -7.41
N ILE A 120 10.87 22.50 -7.78
CA ILE A 120 11.00 22.12 -9.18
C ILE A 120 9.56 22.11 -9.69
N PRO A 121 9.17 22.98 -10.65
CA PRO A 121 7.76 23.16 -11.06
C PRO A 121 7.10 21.93 -11.71
N SER A 122 7.79 20.79 -11.78
CA SER A 122 7.43 19.64 -12.62
C SER A 122 7.24 18.32 -11.86
N LEU A 123 7.40 18.27 -10.53
CA LEU A 123 7.08 17.03 -9.80
C LEU A 123 5.59 17.01 -9.40
N PRO A 124 4.83 15.95 -9.75
CA PRO A 124 3.46 15.79 -9.28
C PRO A 124 3.43 15.62 -7.75
N PRO A 125 2.37 16.11 -7.08
CA PRO A 125 2.21 15.93 -5.64
C PRO A 125 2.11 14.43 -5.28
N PRO A 126 2.46 14.05 -4.04
CA PRO A 126 2.27 12.68 -3.58
C PRO A 126 0.78 12.30 -3.60
N PRO A 127 0.45 11.01 -3.79
CA PRO A 127 -0.94 10.56 -3.83
C PRO A 127 -1.64 10.77 -2.49
N HIS A 128 -2.95 11.06 -2.56
CA HIS A 128 -3.82 11.07 -1.39
C HIS A 128 -4.04 9.64 -0.88
N LEU A 129 -3.64 9.37 0.36
CA LEU A 129 -3.79 8.06 0.97
C LEU A 129 -4.97 8.04 1.96
N LYS A 130 -5.87 7.07 1.79
CA LYS A 130 -7.04 6.87 2.66
C LYS A 130 -7.08 5.43 3.16
N PHE A 131 -7.38 5.26 4.44
CA PHE A 131 -7.51 3.96 5.08
C PHE A 131 -8.96 3.72 5.50
N HIS A 132 -9.47 2.53 5.20
CA HIS A 132 -10.85 2.19 5.51
C HIS A 132 -10.97 0.78 6.09
N THR A 133 -11.68 0.65 7.20
CA THR A 133 -12.08 -0.66 7.71
C THR A 133 -13.11 -1.27 6.75
N PHE A 134 -12.83 -2.45 6.22
CA PHE A 134 -13.70 -3.10 5.24
C PHE A 134 -13.64 -4.61 5.33
N ASN A 135 -14.81 -5.25 5.39
CA ASN A 135 -14.93 -6.69 5.30
C ASN A 135 -15.24 -7.10 3.86
N ALA A 136 -14.24 -7.59 3.12
CA ALA A 136 -14.41 -8.05 1.75
C ALA A 136 -15.37 -9.25 1.60
N LEU A 137 -15.50 -10.08 2.65
CA LEU A 137 -16.38 -11.26 2.66
C LEU A 137 -17.83 -10.92 3.02
N SER A 138 -18.06 -9.74 3.58
CA SER A 138 -19.38 -9.21 3.90
C SER A 138 -19.36 -7.71 3.66
N PRO A 139 -19.33 -7.27 2.38
CA PRO A 139 -19.27 -5.86 2.05
C PRO A 139 -20.51 -5.17 2.61
N SER A 140 -20.34 -4.47 3.73
CA SER A 140 -21.39 -3.67 4.34
C SER A 140 -21.64 -2.45 3.46
N LEU A 141 -22.88 -1.96 3.46
CA LEU A 141 -23.25 -0.64 2.93
C LEU A 141 -22.75 0.48 3.86
N ASP A 142 -21.49 0.38 4.33
CA ASP A 142 -20.88 1.44 5.12
C ASP A 142 -20.86 2.71 4.25
N PRO A 143 -21.48 3.83 4.69
CA PRO A 143 -21.46 5.09 3.97
C PRO A 143 -20.06 5.59 3.60
N ALA A 144 -19.02 5.18 4.34
CA ALA A 144 -17.63 5.53 4.03
C ALA A 144 -17.05 4.73 2.86
N ILE A 145 -17.57 3.53 2.57
CA ILE A 145 -17.11 2.64 1.50
C ILE A 145 -17.95 2.82 0.23
N LEU A 146 -19.23 3.17 0.35
CA LEU A 146 -20.14 3.38 -0.79
C LEU A 146 -19.55 4.26 -1.91
N PRO A 147 -18.87 5.39 -1.62
CA PRO A 147 -18.27 6.23 -2.65
C PRO A 147 -17.10 5.59 -3.41
N LEU A 148 -16.54 4.48 -2.90
CA LEU A 148 -15.40 3.78 -3.51
C LEU A 148 -15.82 2.78 -4.60
N PHE A 149 -17.11 2.41 -4.65
CA PHE A 149 -17.59 1.44 -5.64
C PHE A 149 -17.54 2.04 -7.05
N GLY A 150 -16.81 1.36 -7.95
CA GLY A 150 -16.66 1.79 -9.35
C GLY A 150 -15.79 3.03 -9.54
N SER A 151 -15.12 3.53 -8.49
CA SER A 151 -14.27 4.72 -8.57
C SER A 151 -12.78 4.42 -8.81
N ALA A 152 -12.39 3.14 -8.80
CA ALA A 152 -11.00 2.72 -8.92
C ALA A 152 -10.65 2.39 -10.37
N ASP A 153 -9.53 2.92 -10.86
CA ASP A 153 -8.93 2.52 -12.14
C ASP A 153 -8.24 1.17 -12.00
N VAL A 154 -7.66 0.91 -10.81
CA VAL A 154 -6.95 -0.34 -10.48
C VAL A 154 -7.42 -0.85 -9.13
N VAL A 155 -7.76 -2.13 -9.08
CA VAL A 155 -8.00 -2.85 -7.82
C VAL A 155 -6.86 -3.83 -7.60
N LEU A 156 -6.17 -3.69 -6.48
CA LEU A 156 -5.16 -4.64 -6.01
C LEU A 156 -5.78 -5.48 -4.89
N SER A 157 -5.45 -6.77 -4.84
CA SER A 157 -5.83 -7.60 -3.70
C SER A 157 -4.72 -8.57 -3.35
N THR A 158 -4.47 -8.70 -2.05
CA THR A 158 -3.59 -9.72 -1.46
C THR A 158 -4.28 -10.53 -0.38
N LEU A 159 -5.63 -10.55 -0.42
CA LEU A 159 -6.47 -11.46 0.37
C LEU A 159 -6.26 -12.91 -0.03
#